data_AF-A0A1C0Y5M1-F1
#
_entry.id   AF-A0A1C0Y5M1-F1
#
_cell.length_a   1.000
_cell.length_b   1.000
_cell.length_c   1.000
_cell.angle_alpha   90.00
_cell.angle_beta   90.00
_cell.angle_gamma   90.00
#
_symmetry.space_group_name_H-M   'P 1'
#
loop_
_entity.id
_entity.type
_entity.pdbx_description
1 polymer ?
#
loop_
_entity_poly.entity_id
_entity_poly.type
_entity_poly.pdbx_seq_one_letter_code
_entity_poly.pdbx_strand_id
1 'polypeptide(L)'
;MKQGINNIANNTEFNTMKLLNRENSTTTITTPGTTETTVSTIDLSKATSITIYENTLGQISEATFMISDLVNGVEWSEPLSAPNGERYLFKVDLTNNTFTTTALRQYTAPFNNITGVRVNGLVGYEDTTAWASDIVSYHGIPLTSLNNILGSNLDDHPSFTDTSIKVRFESRKKTPDVTTTITLI
;
A
#
# COMPACT_ATOMS: atom_id res chain seq x y z
N MET A 1 -9.60 40.21 -42.72
CA MET A 1 -10.56 39.09 -42.63
C MET A 1 -9.93 37.72 -42.84
N LYS A 2 -9.30 37.41 -43.99
CA LYS A 2 -8.66 36.09 -44.25
C LYS A 2 -7.67 35.64 -43.17
N GLN A 3 -6.82 36.54 -42.66
CA GLN A 3 -5.90 36.20 -41.56
C GLN A 3 -6.63 35.80 -40.26
N GLY A 4 -7.77 36.41 -39.95
CA GLY A 4 -8.56 36.07 -38.76
C GLY A 4 -9.19 34.67 -38.87
N ILE A 5 -9.70 34.32 -40.06
CA ILE A 5 -10.27 33.00 -40.33
C ILE A 5 -9.18 31.92 -40.27
N ASN A 6 -7.99 32.19 -40.82
CA ASN A 6 -6.86 31.26 -40.74
C ASN A 6 -6.38 31.07 -39.29
N ASN A 7 -6.40 32.13 -38.47
CA ASN A 7 -6.06 32.02 -37.05
C ASN A 7 -7.07 31.18 -36.27
N ILE A 8 -8.36 31.29 -36.56
CA ILE A 8 -9.39 30.44 -35.94
C ILE A 8 -9.17 28.98 -36.37
N ALA A 9 -9.05 28.72 -37.68
CA ALA A 9 -8.86 27.36 -38.19
C ALA A 9 -7.62 26.65 -37.63
N ASN A 10 -6.52 27.38 -37.41
CA ASN A 10 -5.25 26.79 -36.97
C ASN A 10 -5.03 26.78 -35.44
N ASN A 11 -5.78 27.60 -34.68
CA ASN A 11 -5.53 27.77 -33.24
C ASN A 11 -6.71 27.41 -32.34
N THR A 12 -7.86 27.00 -32.88
CA THR A 12 -8.93 26.45 -32.05
C THR A 12 -8.53 25.07 -31.55
N GLU A 13 -8.27 24.98 -30.24
CA GLU A 13 -7.91 23.75 -29.55
C GLU A 13 -8.63 23.56 -28.21
N PHE A 14 -8.81 22.31 -27.81
CA PHE A 14 -9.33 21.93 -26.49
C PHE A 14 -8.51 20.76 -25.94
N ASN A 15 -8.01 20.87 -24.70
CA ASN A 15 -7.08 19.91 -24.11
C ASN A 15 -5.96 19.50 -25.09
N THR A 16 -5.25 20.50 -25.62
CA THR A 16 -4.15 20.37 -26.61
C THR A 16 -4.51 19.75 -27.98
N MET A 17 -5.78 19.47 -28.26
CA MET A 17 -6.23 18.94 -29.56
C MET A 17 -6.71 20.04 -30.51
N LYS A 18 -6.15 20.12 -31.73
CA LYS A 18 -6.65 21.00 -32.80
C LYS A 18 -8.02 20.52 -33.31
N LEU A 19 -9.00 21.42 -33.35
CA LEU A 19 -10.40 21.08 -33.63
C LEU A 19 -10.83 21.29 -35.09
N LEU A 20 -10.15 22.19 -35.85
CA LEU A 20 -10.70 22.69 -37.12
C LEU A 20 -9.83 22.43 -38.36
N ASN A 21 -8.51 22.35 -38.24
CA ASN A 21 -7.59 22.03 -39.35
C ASN A 21 -6.72 20.83 -38.97
N ARG A 22 -7.29 19.64 -39.06
CA ARG A 22 -6.63 18.37 -38.74
C ARG A 22 -6.19 17.73 -40.06
N GLU A 23 -4.88 17.55 -40.27
CA GLU A 23 -4.43 16.58 -41.28
C GLU A 23 -4.84 15.18 -40.80
N ASN A 24 -5.26 14.29 -41.71
CA ASN A 24 -5.72 12.93 -41.42
C ASN A 24 -4.73 12.19 -40.51
N SER A 25 -4.93 12.30 -39.20
CA SER A 25 -4.09 11.72 -38.16
C SER A 25 -5.00 10.99 -37.20
N THR A 26 -4.85 9.67 -37.17
CA THR A 26 -5.39 8.81 -36.12
C THR A 26 -4.88 9.32 -34.78
N THR A 27 -5.80 9.79 -33.92
CA THR A 27 -5.46 10.24 -32.57
C THR A 27 -6.12 9.29 -31.59
N THR A 28 -5.31 8.60 -30.80
CA THR A 28 -5.78 7.83 -29.66
C THR A 28 -6.14 8.82 -28.54
N ILE A 29 -7.41 8.85 -28.13
CA ILE A 29 -7.87 9.66 -27.00
C ILE A 29 -7.99 8.73 -25.79
N THR A 30 -7.08 8.88 -24.83
CA THR A 30 -7.23 8.25 -23.52
C THR A 30 -8.14 9.15 -22.69
N THR A 31 -9.33 8.66 -22.35
CA THR A 31 -10.20 9.38 -21.41
C THR A 31 -9.81 8.90 -20.00
N PRO A 32 -9.48 9.78 -19.04
CA PRO A 32 -9.22 9.35 -17.67
C PRO A 32 -10.46 8.60 -17.17
N GLY A 33 -10.28 7.35 -16.75
CA GLY A 33 -11.36 6.57 -16.16
C GLY A 33 -11.93 7.29 -14.94
N THR A 34 -13.25 7.29 -14.78
CA THR A 34 -13.92 7.76 -13.56
C THR A 34 -13.41 6.96 -12.36
N THR A 35 -12.85 7.62 -11.36
CA THR A 35 -12.29 6.99 -10.14
C THR A 35 -13.33 6.13 -9.43
N GLU A 36 -12.98 4.88 -9.12
CA GLU A 36 -13.79 4.01 -8.27
C GLU A 36 -13.68 4.53 -6.82
N THR A 37 -14.79 5.04 -6.26
CA THR A 37 -14.77 5.66 -4.93
C THR A 37 -14.75 4.65 -3.77
N THR A 38 -14.86 3.36 -4.06
CA THR A 38 -15.01 2.32 -3.04
C THR A 38 -13.64 1.82 -2.56
N VAL A 39 -13.35 2.03 -1.28
CA VAL A 39 -12.21 1.42 -0.60
C VAL A 39 -12.42 -0.09 -0.54
N SER A 40 -11.38 -0.86 -0.88
CA SER A 40 -11.44 -2.33 -0.89
C SER A 40 -10.17 -2.94 -0.35
N THR A 41 -10.26 -4.19 0.11
CA THR A 41 -9.08 -4.95 0.53
C THR A 41 -8.06 -5.05 -0.60
N ILE A 42 -6.80 -4.78 -0.28
CA ILE A 42 -5.68 -4.92 -1.20
C ILE A 42 -5.39 -6.41 -1.43
N ASP A 43 -5.26 -6.79 -2.70
CA ASP A 43 -4.70 -8.06 -3.14
C ASP A 43 -3.18 -8.00 -2.96
N LEU A 44 -2.66 -8.72 -1.96
CA LEU A 44 -1.23 -8.70 -1.63
C LEU A 44 -0.37 -9.33 -2.73
N SER A 45 -0.94 -10.09 -3.67
CA SER A 45 -0.21 -10.56 -4.86
C SER A 45 0.13 -9.43 -5.84
N LYS A 46 -0.49 -8.25 -5.68
CA LYS A 46 -0.22 -7.04 -6.46
C LYS A 46 0.76 -6.08 -5.78
N ALA A 47 1.29 -6.45 -4.62
CA ALA A 47 2.30 -5.70 -3.89
C ALA A 47 3.70 -6.23 -4.18
N THR A 48 4.71 -5.37 -4.03
CA THR A 48 6.12 -5.75 -4.16
C THR A 48 6.70 -6.18 -2.82
N SER A 49 6.50 -5.37 -1.78
CA SER A 49 7.11 -5.57 -0.46
C SER A 49 6.23 -5.05 0.66
N ILE A 50 6.59 -5.40 1.89
CA ILE A 50 6.03 -4.81 3.12
C ILE A 50 7.18 -4.22 3.94
N THR A 51 7.01 -2.97 4.38
CA THR A 51 7.85 -2.34 5.40
C THR A 51 7.16 -2.48 6.76
N ILE A 52 7.91 -2.92 7.75
CA ILE A 52 7.46 -3.18 9.11
C ILE A 52 8.21 -2.24 10.03
N TYR A 53 7.47 -1.57 10.90
CA TYR A 53 7.96 -0.59 11.86
C TYR A 53 7.78 -1.16 13.26
N GLU A 54 8.86 -1.12 14.03
CA GLU A 54 8.92 -1.55 15.41
C GLU A 54 9.34 -0.34 16.26
N ASN A 55 8.71 -0.15 17.42
CA ASN A 55 9.05 0.94 18.33
C ASN A 55 9.34 0.38 19.73
N THR A 56 10.62 0.35 20.09
CA THR A 56 11.07 0.00 21.44
C THR A 56 11.59 1.26 22.11
N LEU A 57 10.98 1.63 23.25
CA LEU A 57 11.42 2.75 24.10
C LEU A 57 11.54 4.09 23.35
N GLY A 58 10.68 4.33 22.35
CA GLY A 58 10.67 5.55 21.54
C GLY A 58 11.69 5.55 20.39
N GLN A 59 12.37 4.43 20.14
CA GLN A 59 13.25 4.25 18.99
C GLN A 59 12.54 3.43 17.92
N ILE A 60 12.44 3.99 16.71
CA ILE A 60 11.79 3.32 15.59
C ILE A 60 12.85 2.57 14.77
N SER A 61 12.66 1.27 14.64
CA SER A 61 13.37 0.38 13.72
C SER A 61 12.45 0.02 12.55
N GLU A 62 12.98 -0.01 11.32
CA GLU A 62 12.22 -0.47 10.15
C GLU A 62 12.95 -1.56 9.37
N ALA A 63 12.17 -2.50 8.81
CA ALA A 63 12.68 -3.54 7.92
C ALA A 63 11.71 -3.75 6.75
N THR A 64 12.26 -3.91 5.54
CA THR A 64 11.47 -4.16 4.32
C THR A 64 11.76 -5.55 3.79
N PHE A 65 10.70 -6.31 3.53
CA PHE A 65 10.77 -7.67 2.98
C PHE A 65 9.92 -7.79 1.73
N MET A 66 10.40 -8.54 0.73
CA MET A 66 9.60 -8.83 -0.46
C MET A 66 8.41 -9.71 -0.07
N ILE A 67 7.27 -9.52 -0.74
CA ILE A 67 6.07 -10.35 -0.51
C ILE A 67 6.40 -11.83 -0.68
N SER A 68 7.23 -12.18 -1.67
CA SER A 68 7.66 -13.56 -1.95
C SER A 68 8.34 -14.23 -0.77
N ASP A 69 9.12 -13.48 0.00
CA ASP A 69 9.87 -14.00 1.14
C ASP A 69 8.93 -14.22 2.33
N LEU A 70 7.99 -13.30 2.52
CA LEU A 70 7.00 -13.34 3.59
C LEU A 70 5.99 -14.48 3.45
N VAL A 71 5.78 -15.05 2.26
CA VAL A 71 4.88 -16.21 2.09
C VAL A 71 5.34 -17.40 2.93
N ASN A 72 6.66 -17.63 2.99
CA ASN A 72 7.24 -18.73 3.75
C ASN A 72 7.53 -18.37 5.22
N GLY A 73 7.42 -17.10 5.56
CA GLY A 73 7.77 -16.58 6.87
C GLY A 73 9.23 -16.10 6.90
N VAL A 74 9.45 -14.91 7.46
CA VAL A 74 10.77 -14.34 7.69
C VAL A 74 10.94 -14.08 9.16
N GLU A 75 12.00 -14.63 9.75
CA GLU A 75 12.41 -14.25 11.09
C GLU A 75 13.23 -12.96 11.05
N TRP A 76 12.95 -12.07 11.99
CA TRP A 76 13.66 -10.81 12.14
C TRP A 76 13.85 -10.49 13.62
N SER A 77 14.94 -9.80 13.94
CA SER A 77 15.20 -9.28 15.27
C SER A 77 15.63 -7.83 15.13
N GLU A 78 15.12 -6.99 16.02
CA GLU A 78 15.56 -5.61 16.09
C GLU A 78 17.09 -5.56 16.38
N PRO A 79 17.86 -4.74 15.65
CA PRO A 79 19.31 -4.63 15.87
C PRO A 79 19.69 -3.97 17.20
N LEU A 80 18.84 -3.10 17.77
CA LEU A 80 19.19 -2.25 18.92
C LEU A 80 19.07 -2.96 20.27
N SER A 81 18.39 -4.11 20.34
CA SER A 81 18.13 -4.80 21.60
C SER A 81 18.93 -6.11 21.80
N ALA A 82 19.93 -6.39 20.96
CA ALA A 82 20.87 -7.51 21.15
C ALA A 82 21.64 -7.41 22.50
N PRO A 83 21.77 -8.50 23.29
CA PRO A 83 21.45 -9.90 22.98
C PRO A 83 20.03 -10.36 23.37
N ASN A 84 19.16 -9.48 23.88
CA ASN A 84 17.83 -9.83 24.42
C ASN A 84 16.67 -9.26 23.59
N GLY A 85 16.94 -8.91 22.33
CA GLY A 85 16.00 -8.20 21.48
C GLY A 85 14.81 -9.04 21.11
N GLU A 86 13.67 -8.39 20.92
CA GLU A 86 12.49 -9.08 20.45
C GLU A 86 12.70 -9.65 19.06
N ARG A 87 12.36 -10.93 18.95
CA ARG A 87 12.39 -11.68 17.71
C ARG A 87 10.98 -11.79 17.19
N TYR A 88 10.84 -11.74 15.89
CA TYR A 88 9.56 -11.76 15.22
C TYR A 88 9.58 -12.80 14.11
N LEU A 89 8.43 -13.41 13.86
CA LEU A 89 8.13 -14.12 12.62
C LEU A 89 7.07 -13.32 11.86
N PHE A 90 7.45 -12.84 10.68
CA PHE A 90 6.59 -12.10 9.77
C PHE A 90 6.12 -13.00 8.64
N LYS A 91 4.81 -13.02 8.38
CA LYS A 91 4.22 -13.86 7.34
C LYS A 91 3.12 -13.16 6.57
N VAL A 92 3.02 -13.46 5.28
CA VAL A 92 1.88 -13.08 4.42
C VAL A 92 1.08 -14.31 4.04
N ASP A 93 -0.24 -14.18 4.10
CA ASP A 93 -1.20 -15.13 3.52
C ASP A 93 -1.86 -14.45 2.30
N LEU A 94 -1.43 -14.87 1.11
CA LEU A 94 -1.95 -14.34 -0.16
C LEU A 94 -3.38 -14.80 -0.46
N THR A 95 -3.83 -15.91 0.10
CA THR A 95 -5.22 -16.38 -0.09
C THR A 95 -6.19 -15.50 0.68
N ASN A 96 -5.82 -15.09 1.89
CA ASN A 96 -6.65 -14.26 2.75
C ASN A 96 -6.30 -12.76 2.71
N ASN A 97 -5.26 -12.37 1.97
CA ASN A 97 -4.73 -11.00 1.88
C ASN A 97 -4.41 -10.39 3.25
N THR A 98 -3.70 -11.16 4.09
CA THR A 98 -3.34 -10.73 5.44
C THR A 98 -1.84 -10.77 5.68
N PHE A 99 -1.36 -9.85 6.50
CA PHE A 99 -0.03 -9.89 7.09
C PHE A 99 -0.15 -10.29 8.56
N THR A 100 0.75 -11.14 9.04
CA THR A 100 0.82 -11.56 10.44
C THR A 100 2.22 -11.28 10.99
N THR A 101 2.28 -10.55 12.11
CA THR A 101 3.47 -10.48 12.97
C THR A 101 3.27 -11.40 14.16
N THR A 102 4.28 -12.20 14.51
CA THR A 102 4.29 -13.05 15.70
C THR A 102 5.54 -12.76 16.50
N ALA A 103 5.42 -12.36 17.76
CA ALA A 103 6.56 -12.20 18.64
C ALA A 103 7.05 -13.59 19.11
N LEU A 104 8.33 -13.88 18.90
CA LEU A 104 8.98 -15.13 19.24
C LEU A 104 9.66 -14.98 20.61
N ARG A 105 9.27 -15.84 21.56
CA ARG A 105 9.83 -15.84 22.91
C ARG A 105 11.31 -16.20 22.90
N GLN A 106 12.15 -15.37 23.53
CA GLN A 106 13.57 -15.72 23.74
C GLN A 106 13.94 -15.91 25.22
N TYR A 107 13.41 -15.10 26.17
CA TYR A 107 13.78 -15.22 27.60
C TYR A 107 12.64 -14.90 28.60
N THR A 108 11.87 -13.83 28.36
CA THR A 108 10.64 -13.47 29.11
C THR A 108 9.42 -13.54 28.20
N ALA A 109 8.21 -13.25 28.68
CA ALA A 109 7.03 -13.14 27.81
C ALA A 109 7.34 -12.13 26.67
N PRO A 110 7.16 -12.50 25.40
CA PRO A 110 7.53 -11.61 24.30
C PRO A 110 6.49 -10.51 24.16
N PHE A 111 6.94 -9.26 23.96
CA PHE A 111 6.09 -8.16 23.54
C PHE A 111 6.15 -8.03 22.01
N ASN A 112 5.07 -7.54 21.42
CA ASN A 112 4.96 -7.40 19.97
C ASN A 112 4.97 -5.91 19.62
N ASN A 113 6.14 -5.28 19.62
CA ASN A 113 6.26 -3.83 19.53
C ASN A 113 6.10 -3.27 18.10
N ILE A 114 5.39 -3.99 17.22
CA ILE A 114 5.15 -3.55 15.84
C ILE A 114 4.15 -2.40 15.84
N THR A 115 4.65 -1.20 15.61
CA THR A 115 3.91 0.07 15.60
C THR A 115 3.31 0.40 14.23
N GLY A 116 3.76 -0.26 13.16
CA GLY A 116 3.21 0.03 11.85
C GLY A 116 3.58 -1.01 10.81
N VAL A 117 2.69 -1.20 9.84
CA VAL A 117 2.94 -2.06 8.69
C VAL A 117 2.47 -1.34 7.43
N ARG A 118 3.35 -1.20 6.44
CA ARG A 118 3.07 -0.53 5.17
C ARG A 118 3.34 -1.47 4.00
N VAL A 119 2.35 -1.71 3.16
CA VAL A 119 2.53 -2.40 1.88
C VAL A 119 3.04 -1.42 0.82
N ASN A 120 3.97 -1.86 -0.03
CA ASN A 120 4.62 -1.03 -1.05
C ASN A 120 4.53 -1.65 -2.46
N GLY A 121 4.60 -0.78 -3.47
CA GLY A 121 4.65 -1.17 -4.88
C GLY A 121 3.33 -1.77 -5.36
N LEU A 122 2.21 -1.17 -4.98
CA LEU A 122 0.87 -1.62 -5.35
C LEU A 122 0.58 -1.37 -6.84
N VAL A 123 0.22 -2.42 -7.55
CA VAL A 123 -0.24 -2.36 -8.95
C VAL A 123 -1.76 -2.53 -9.02
N GLY A 124 -2.44 -1.67 -9.78
CA GLY A 124 -3.91 -1.70 -9.88
C GLY A 124 -4.65 -0.93 -8.77
N TYR A 125 -3.93 -0.21 -7.92
CA TYR A 125 -4.46 0.66 -6.86
C TYR A 125 -4.06 2.12 -7.09
N GLU A 126 -4.86 3.08 -6.62
CA GLU A 126 -4.59 4.52 -6.79
C GLU A 126 -3.24 4.88 -6.17
N ASP A 127 -3.05 4.50 -4.92
CA ASP A 127 -1.81 4.70 -4.17
C ASP A 127 -0.80 3.59 -4.49
N THR A 128 0.49 3.95 -4.48
CA THR A 128 1.60 2.99 -4.60
C THR A 128 1.93 2.30 -3.28
N THR A 129 1.38 2.80 -2.17
CA THR A 129 1.61 2.31 -0.80
C THR A 129 0.34 2.42 0.03
N ALA A 130 0.15 1.53 1.00
CA ALA A 130 -0.94 1.65 1.97
C ALA A 130 -0.50 1.15 3.36
N TRP A 131 -1.02 1.78 4.40
CA TRP A 131 -0.83 1.33 5.78
C TRP A 131 -1.85 0.26 6.15
N ALA A 132 -1.51 -0.59 7.12
CA ALA A 132 -2.49 -1.48 7.72
C ALA A 132 -3.69 -0.67 8.24
N SER A 133 -4.89 -1.09 7.87
CA SER A 133 -6.13 -0.34 8.14
C SER A 133 -7.12 -1.11 9.01
N ASP A 134 -6.96 -2.44 9.12
CA ASP A 134 -7.87 -3.29 9.87
C ASP A 134 -7.13 -4.44 10.58
N ILE A 135 -7.61 -4.82 11.77
CA ILE A 135 -7.13 -5.98 12.53
C ILE A 135 -8.10 -7.14 12.27
N VAL A 136 -7.59 -8.23 11.71
CA VAL A 136 -8.37 -9.44 11.41
C VAL A 136 -8.57 -10.29 12.65
N SER A 137 -7.47 -10.50 13.37
CA SER A 137 -7.40 -11.39 14.52
C SER A 137 -6.12 -11.12 15.28
N TYR A 138 -6.12 -11.42 16.57
CA TYR A 138 -4.93 -11.42 17.40
C TYR A 138 -5.01 -12.59 18.39
N HIS A 139 -3.86 -13.01 18.91
CA HIS A 139 -3.76 -13.97 20.00
C HIS A 139 -3.05 -13.31 21.17
N GLY A 140 -3.59 -13.44 22.39
CA GLY A 140 -3.04 -12.90 23.65
C GLY A 140 -3.87 -11.79 24.28
N ILE A 141 -3.34 -11.18 25.35
CA ILE A 141 -4.06 -10.19 26.16
C ILE A 141 -3.45 -8.79 25.98
N PRO A 142 -4.20 -7.79 25.50
CA PRO A 142 -3.71 -6.43 25.31
C PRO A 142 -3.37 -5.76 26.63
N LEU A 143 -2.18 -5.18 26.72
CA LEU A 143 -1.80 -4.24 27.78
C LEU A 143 -1.98 -2.79 27.32
N THR A 144 -1.89 -2.53 26.02
CA THR A 144 -2.17 -1.22 25.39
C THR A 144 -3.16 -1.38 24.22
N SER A 145 -3.44 -0.27 23.52
CA SER A 145 -4.32 -0.24 22.37
C SER A 145 -3.76 -1.07 21.20
N LEU A 146 -4.55 -2.04 20.76
CA LEU A 146 -4.27 -2.83 19.56
C LEU A 146 -4.15 -1.99 18.29
N ASN A 147 -4.89 -0.89 18.21
CA ASN A 147 -4.95 -0.04 17.03
C ASN A 147 -3.65 0.74 16.78
N ASN A 148 -2.69 0.66 17.70
CA ASN A 148 -1.40 1.33 17.57
C ASN A 148 -0.54 0.76 16.43
N ILE A 149 -0.85 -0.43 15.90
CA ILE A 149 -0.23 -0.98 14.69
C ILE A 149 -0.82 -0.41 13.37
N LEU A 150 -1.97 0.27 13.47
CA LEU A 150 -2.74 0.74 12.31
C LEU A 150 -2.37 2.17 11.93
N GLY A 151 -2.46 2.46 10.63
CA GLY A 151 -2.15 3.77 10.09
C GLY A 151 -0.65 4.09 10.15
N SER A 152 -0.33 5.38 10.12
CA SER A 152 1.04 5.88 9.99
C SER A 152 1.60 6.53 11.25
N ASN A 153 0.90 6.43 12.38
CA ASN A 153 1.39 6.94 13.65
C ASN A 153 2.32 5.90 14.27
N LEU A 154 3.60 6.22 14.33
CA LEU A 154 4.64 5.30 14.81
C LEU A 154 5.08 5.57 16.26
N ASP A 155 4.42 6.51 16.94
CA ASP A 155 4.84 6.99 18.26
C ASP A 155 4.48 6.02 19.40
N ASP A 156 3.61 5.03 19.13
CA ASP A 156 3.10 4.07 20.11
C ASP A 156 2.96 2.67 19.49
N HIS A 157 2.99 1.61 20.30
CA HIS A 157 2.92 0.22 19.84
C HIS A 157 1.90 -0.59 20.63
N PRO A 158 1.36 -1.68 20.06
CA PRO A 158 0.60 -2.63 20.84
C PRO A 158 1.55 -3.36 21.80
N SER A 159 1.27 -3.34 23.10
CA SER A 159 2.02 -4.08 24.11
C SER A 159 1.16 -5.23 24.60
N PHE A 160 1.74 -6.42 24.59
CA PHE A 160 1.01 -7.68 24.70
C PHE A 160 1.93 -8.78 25.20
N THR A 161 1.39 -9.82 25.83
CA THR A 161 2.15 -11.01 26.23
C THR A 161 1.85 -12.19 25.29
N ASP A 162 2.88 -12.70 24.59
CA ASP A 162 2.86 -13.98 23.84
C ASP A 162 1.95 -14.02 22.60
N THR A 163 2.25 -13.18 21.59
CA THR A 163 1.20 -12.77 20.63
C THR A 163 1.54 -12.75 19.16
N SER A 164 0.49 -13.02 18.38
CA SER A 164 0.41 -12.70 16.96
C SER A 164 -0.68 -11.66 16.70
N ILE A 165 -0.41 -10.75 15.77
CA ILE A 165 -1.38 -9.77 15.28
C ILE A 165 -1.48 -9.95 13.78
N LYS A 166 -2.70 -10.13 13.28
CA LYS A 166 -3.01 -10.25 11.86
C LYS A 166 -3.77 -9.02 11.41
N VAL A 167 -3.27 -8.38 10.36
CA VAL A 167 -3.82 -7.14 9.80
C VAL A 167 -4.13 -7.28 8.31
N ARG A 168 -4.96 -6.36 7.80
CA ARG A 168 -5.24 -6.16 6.38
C ARG A 168 -4.93 -4.75 5.97
N PHE A 169 -4.90 -4.56 4.65
CA PHE A 169 -4.67 -3.28 4.01
C PHE A 169 -5.85 -3.01 3.09
N GLU A 170 -6.24 -1.75 3.01
CA GLU A 170 -7.30 -1.31 2.12
C GLU A 170 -6.82 -0.10 1.32
N SER A 171 -7.24 -0.03 0.06
CA SER A 171 -7.00 1.12 -0.80
C SER A 171 -8.06 1.14 -1.91
N ARG A 172 -8.10 2.25 -2.64
CA ARG A 172 -8.97 2.43 -3.81
C ARG A 172 -8.30 1.79 -5.01
N LYS A 173 -9.09 1.08 -5.81
CA LYS A 173 -8.59 0.49 -7.06
C LYS A 173 -8.43 1.58 -8.11
N LYS A 174 -7.40 1.44 -8.94
CA LYS A 174 -7.31 2.23 -10.18
C LYS A 174 -8.44 1.79 -11.10
N THR A 175 -9.19 2.75 -11.60
CA THR A 175 -10.08 2.51 -12.73
C THR A 175 -9.23 2.14 -13.94
N PRO A 176 -9.61 1.10 -14.72
CA PRO A 176 -8.91 0.82 -15.97
C PRO A 176 -8.95 2.06 -16.88
N ASP A 177 -7.82 2.39 -17.49
CA ASP A 177 -7.80 3.42 -18.54
C ASP A 177 -8.67 2.96 -19.71
N VAL A 178 -9.78 3.67 -19.95
CA VAL A 178 -10.62 3.41 -21.12
C VAL A 178 -9.97 4.08 -22.32
N THR A 179 -9.31 3.28 -23.15
CA THR A 179 -8.77 3.75 -24.43
C THR A 179 -9.88 3.66 -25.48
N THR A 180 -10.52 4.79 -25.77
CA THR A 180 -11.50 4.86 -26.85
C THR A 180 -10.78 5.22 -28.15
N THR A 181 -10.70 4.28 -29.09
CA THR A 181 -10.21 4.60 -30.45
C THR A 181 -11.36 5.19 -31.25
N ILE A 182 -11.29 6.48 -31.57
CA ILE A 182 -12.26 7.14 -32.44
C ILE A 182 -11.73 7.10 -33.87
N THR A 183 -12.40 6.35 -34.74
CA THR A 183 -12.18 6.43 -36.19
C THR A 183 -13.08 7.55 -36.73
N LEU A 184 -12.46 8.64 -37.17
CA LEU A 184 -13.15 9.71 -37.90
C LEU A 184 -13.33 9.26 -39.35
N ILE A 185 -14.57 9.27 -39.84
CA ILE A 185 -14.96 8.97 -41.23
C ILE A 185 -15.25 10.29 -41.95
#